data_AF-A0A2V5P780-F1
#
_entry.id   AF-A0A2V5P780-F1
#
_cell.length_a   1.000
_cell.length_b   1.000
_cell.length_c   1.000
_cell.angle_alpha   90.00
_cell.angle_beta   90.00
_cell.angle_gamma   90.00
#
_symmetry.space_group_name_H-M   'P 1'
#
loop_
_entity.id
_entity.type
_entity.pdbx_description
1 polymer ?
#
loop_
_entity_poly.entity_id
_entity_poly.type
_entity_poly.pdbx_seq_one_letter_code
_entity_poly.pdbx_strand_id
1 'polypeptide(L)'
;MTAYSLATSGGNVAAAVNVSFSPSSGLAGIFYSSDDGSTWHQASLPIIPTAITAVASDGSLLAYAAVFGQSSSVKGLYKSTDAGVTWTQRQALNVDIERLAANGNNVLAGDLFGAYYSLDFGESWAFSDPPGNCPFGCGIFTYTLRGSSVFAGDEVGMFHSTDGGASWVPINEGFPQCPIPDVEASCADSNYLFAGTFGDGVWRKLLGTGTPTPTASPSTTATPTPTTSPSSTAMPTSTPTATPTPTATLTPPGTPTPTPTATPRVTPTPRFVPTPRIRPTPAPRP
;
A
#
# COMPACT_ATOMS: atom_id res chain seq x y z
N MET A 1 10.59 -24.49 -3.21
CA MET A 1 10.84 -23.04 -3.41
C MET A 1 9.56 -22.35 -3.01
N THR A 2 9.63 -21.44 -2.04
CA THR A 2 8.46 -20.73 -1.52
C THR A 2 8.77 -19.24 -1.61
N ALA A 3 7.89 -18.45 -2.23
CA ALA A 3 7.96 -17.00 -2.24
C ALA A 3 7.21 -16.46 -1.01
N TYR A 4 7.85 -15.58 -0.24
CA TYR A 4 7.31 -15.03 1.01
C TYR A 4 6.83 -13.59 0.84
N SER A 5 7.36 -12.88 -0.15
CA SER A 5 7.01 -11.51 -0.47
C SER A 5 7.31 -11.24 -1.94
N LEU A 6 6.55 -10.34 -2.55
CA LEU A 6 6.68 -9.95 -3.95
C LEU A 6 6.36 -8.47 -4.12
N ALA A 7 7.08 -7.80 -5.01
CA ALA A 7 6.87 -6.41 -5.38
C ALA A 7 7.12 -6.22 -6.88
N THR A 8 6.51 -5.19 -7.48
CA THR A 8 6.82 -4.79 -8.86
C THR A 8 7.68 -3.53 -8.85
N SER A 9 8.71 -3.49 -9.68
CA SER A 9 9.71 -2.43 -9.72
C SER A 9 10.19 -2.22 -11.16
N GLY A 10 9.91 -1.07 -11.77
CA GLY A 10 10.47 -0.70 -13.06
C GLY A 10 10.06 -1.59 -14.23
N GLY A 11 8.91 -2.26 -14.14
CA GLY A 11 8.47 -3.29 -15.09
C GLY A 11 8.97 -4.70 -14.77
N ASN A 12 9.82 -4.87 -13.76
CA ASN A 12 10.21 -6.17 -13.24
C ASN A 12 9.30 -6.62 -12.09
N VAL A 13 9.25 -7.93 -11.85
CA VAL A 13 8.72 -8.51 -10.60
C VAL A 13 9.90 -8.96 -9.75
N ALA A 14 10.02 -8.45 -8.53
CA ALA A 14 10.99 -8.90 -7.53
C ALA A 14 10.29 -9.79 -6.49
N ALA A 15 10.90 -10.93 -6.16
CA ALA A 15 10.36 -11.86 -5.18
C ALA A 15 11.42 -12.22 -4.13
N ALA A 16 11.02 -12.19 -2.86
CA ALA A 16 11.76 -12.79 -1.76
C ALA A 16 11.46 -14.30 -1.73
N VAL A 17 12.48 -15.12 -1.94
CA VAL A 17 12.32 -16.55 -2.09
C VAL A 17 13.24 -17.28 -1.11
N ASN A 18 12.69 -18.24 -0.36
CA ASN A 18 13.52 -19.28 0.23
C ASN A 18 13.52 -20.51 -0.67
N VAL A 19 14.72 -20.94 -1.04
CA VAL A 19 14.96 -22.19 -1.72
C VAL A 19 15.42 -23.21 -0.69
N SER A 20 14.51 -24.00 -0.13
CA SER A 20 14.86 -25.11 0.75
C SER A 20 15.37 -26.30 -0.07
N PHE A 21 16.59 -26.75 0.22
CA PHE A 21 17.20 -27.97 -0.31
C PHE A 21 16.98 -29.16 0.66
N SER A 22 16.74 -28.88 1.95
CA SER A 22 16.30 -29.83 2.98
C SER A 22 15.53 -29.10 4.10
N PRO A 23 14.92 -29.80 5.07
CA PRO A 23 14.26 -29.17 6.23
C PRO A 23 15.19 -28.26 7.06
N SER A 24 16.51 -28.45 6.95
CA SER A 24 17.55 -27.73 7.70
C SER A 24 18.51 -26.92 6.83
N SER A 25 18.30 -26.90 5.51
CA SER A 25 19.16 -26.15 4.59
C SER A 25 18.33 -25.50 3.49
N GLY A 26 18.44 -24.18 3.39
CA GLY A 26 17.91 -23.41 2.29
C GLY A 26 18.76 -22.18 2.06
N LEU A 27 18.80 -21.70 0.82
CA LEU A 27 19.37 -20.39 0.50
C LEU A 27 18.23 -19.41 0.33
N ALA A 28 18.31 -18.30 1.06
CA ALA A 28 17.48 -17.14 0.78
C ALA A 28 18.10 -16.35 -0.37
N GLY A 29 17.27 -15.82 -1.25
CA GLY A 29 17.72 -14.96 -2.34
C GLY A 29 16.61 -14.03 -2.79
N ILE A 30 17.02 -12.89 -3.35
CA ILE A 30 16.12 -12.04 -4.12
C ILE A 30 16.21 -12.53 -5.56
N PHE A 31 15.06 -12.79 -6.18
CA PHE A 31 14.97 -13.12 -7.59
C PHE A 31 14.16 -12.03 -8.30
N TYR A 32 14.53 -11.73 -9.52
CA TYR A 32 13.80 -10.79 -10.37
C TYR A 32 13.43 -11.44 -11.69
N SER A 33 12.34 -10.97 -12.28
CA SER A 33 11.88 -11.30 -13.63
C SER A 33 11.65 -10.02 -14.40
N SER A 34 12.10 -9.98 -15.65
CA SER A 34 11.92 -8.85 -16.59
C SER A 34 10.97 -9.19 -17.75
N ASP A 35 10.29 -10.34 -17.66
CA ASP A 35 9.40 -10.90 -18.67
C ASP A 35 8.07 -11.39 -18.06
N ASP A 36 7.52 -10.56 -17.18
CA ASP A 36 6.22 -10.76 -16.52
C ASP A 36 6.11 -12.09 -15.76
N GLY A 37 7.23 -12.53 -15.16
CA GLY A 37 7.31 -13.75 -14.36
C GLY A 37 7.56 -15.03 -15.18
N SER A 38 7.79 -14.91 -16.50
CA SER A 38 8.02 -16.07 -17.36
C SER A 38 9.37 -16.73 -17.08
N THR A 39 10.40 -15.94 -16.81
CA THR A 39 11.73 -16.38 -16.38
C THR A 39 12.22 -15.58 -15.18
N TRP A 40 13.10 -16.21 -14.39
CA TRP A 40 13.59 -15.66 -13.13
C TRP A 40 15.11 -15.74 -13.06
N HIS A 41 15.72 -14.65 -12.61
CA HIS A 41 17.15 -14.50 -12.41
C HIS A 41 17.43 -14.19 -10.94
N GLN A 42 18.47 -14.80 -10.37
CA GLN A 42 18.91 -14.45 -9.03
C GLN A 42 19.57 -13.08 -9.05
N ALA A 43 19.14 -12.18 -8.16
CA ALA A 43 19.71 -10.86 -8.00
C ALA A 43 21.09 -10.92 -7.34
N SER A 44 21.92 -9.90 -7.60
CA SER A 44 23.24 -9.77 -6.99
C SER A 44 23.15 -9.06 -5.63
N LEU A 45 23.57 -9.75 -4.58
CA LEU A 45 23.71 -9.22 -3.23
C LEU A 45 25.21 -9.24 -2.81
N PRO A 46 25.66 -8.30 -1.98
CA PRO A 46 27.03 -8.27 -1.47
C PRO A 46 27.27 -9.30 -0.36
N ILE A 47 26.26 -10.11 -0.04
CA ILE A 47 26.22 -11.08 1.05
C ILE A 47 25.49 -12.35 0.60
N ILE A 48 25.65 -13.41 1.39
CA ILE A 48 24.77 -14.58 1.33
C ILE A 48 23.75 -14.40 2.47
N PRO A 49 22.49 -14.05 2.19
CA PRO A 49 21.50 -13.80 3.23
C PRO A 49 21.02 -15.11 3.86
N THR A 50 20.76 -15.06 5.18
CA THR A 50 20.14 -16.19 5.89
C THR A 50 18.64 -16.25 5.59
N ALA A 51 17.98 -15.11 5.59
CA ALA A 51 16.57 -14.96 5.20
C ALA A 51 16.31 -13.55 4.66
N ILE A 52 15.36 -13.43 3.74
CA ILE A 52 14.81 -12.15 3.28
C ILE A 52 13.35 -12.15 3.71
N THR A 53 12.99 -11.20 4.57
CA THR A 53 11.69 -11.16 5.25
C THR A 53 10.67 -10.35 4.46
N ALA A 54 11.10 -9.29 3.80
CA ALA A 54 10.23 -8.43 2.99
C ALA A 54 10.95 -7.84 1.78
N VAL A 55 10.20 -7.61 0.70
CA VAL A 55 10.60 -6.73 -0.41
C VAL A 55 9.51 -5.70 -0.68
N ALA A 56 9.90 -4.47 -1.02
CA ALA A 56 8.98 -3.38 -1.30
C ALA A 56 9.48 -2.52 -2.46
N SER A 57 8.56 -2.03 -3.27
CA SER A 57 8.82 -1.06 -4.33
C SER A 57 7.54 -0.28 -4.63
N ASP A 58 7.71 0.90 -5.19
CA ASP A 58 6.64 1.78 -5.65
C ASP A 58 6.35 1.63 -7.16
N GLY A 59 6.91 0.59 -7.80
CA GLY A 59 6.86 0.41 -9.24
C GLY A 59 7.93 1.18 -10.02
N SER A 60 8.76 2.00 -9.37
CA SER A 60 9.94 2.62 -9.99
C SER A 60 11.12 1.64 -10.04
N LEU A 61 12.28 2.08 -10.54
CA LEU A 61 13.53 1.30 -10.47
C LEU A 61 14.04 1.08 -9.03
N LEU A 62 13.47 1.79 -8.05
CA LEU A 62 13.82 1.64 -6.65
C LEU A 62 13.12 0.43 -6.05
N ALA A 63 13.89 -0.40 -5.36
CA ALA A 63 13.35 -1.49 -4.56
C ALA A 63 14.13 -1.59 -3.25
N TYR A 64 13.44 -2.08 -2.22
CA TYR A 64 13.94 -2.25 -0.87
C TYR A 64 13.74 -3.70 -0.43
N ALA A 65 14.68 -4.23 0.34
CA ALA A 65 14.61 -5.58 0.88
C ALA A 65 15.06 -5.59 2.33
N ALA A 66 14.35 -6.34 3.16
CA ALA A 66 14.71 -6.59 4.53
C ALA A 66 15.43 -7.93 4.60
N VAL A 67 16.68 -7.90 5.08
CA VAL A 67 17.48 -9.10 5.28
C VAL A 67 17.62 -9.39 6.76
N PHE A 68 17.31 -10.62 7.14
CA PHE A 68 17.52 -11.13 8.48
C PHE A 68 18.91 -11.79 8.58
N GLY A 69 19.59 -11.59 9.70
CA GLY A 69 20.92 -12.15 9.93
C GLY A 69 21.40 -11.95 11.37
N GLN A 70 22.41 -12.73 11.76
CA GLN A 70 22.94 -12.72 13.13
C GLN A 70 23.93 -11.56 13.42
N SER A 71 24.28 -10.76 12.42
CA SER A 71 25.22 -9.64 12.52
C SER A 71 24.69 -8.42 11.76
N SER A 72 24.99 -7.21 12.25
CA SER A 72 24.70 -5.93 11.58
C SER A 72 25.38 -5.79 10.21
N SER A 73 26.44 -6.56 9.94
CA SER A 73 27.07 -6.62 8.62
C SER A 73 26.26 -7.39 7.57
N VAL A 74 25.20 -8.09 7.98
CA VAL A 74 24.34 -8.90 7.11
C VAL A 74 22.91 -8.41 7.19
N LYS A 75 22.39 -8.16 8.39
CA LYS A 75 20.99 -7.79 8.62
C LYS A 75 20.70 -6.33 8.30
N GLY A 76 19.42 -6.03 8.11
CA GLY A 76 18.91 -4.68 7.91
C GLY A 76 18.39 -4.44 6.50
N LEU A 77 18.32 -3.16 6.12
CA LEU A 77 17.75 -2.72 4.85
C LEU A 77 18.77 -2.85 3.71
N TYR A 78 18.32 -3.35 2.56
CA TYR A 78 19.03 -3.31 1.29
C TYR A 78 18.22 -2.51 0.29
N LYS A 79 18.92 -1.81 -0.60
CA LYS A 79 18.33 -0.96 -1.63
C LYS A 79 18.90 -1.32 -3.01
N SER A 80 18.00 -1.40 -3.98
CA SER A 80 18.30 -1.48 -5.41
C SER A 80 17.87 -0.20 -6.10
N THR A 81 18.62 0.21 -7.12
CA THR A 81 18.32 1.35 -8.00
C THR A 81 18.15 0.95 -9.46
N ASP A 82 18.11 -0.35 -9.73
CA ASP A 82 18.13 -0.96 -11.06
C ASP A 82 17.07 -2.06 -11.19
N ALA A 83 15.89 -1.83 -10.60
CA ALA A 83 14.73 -2.72 -10.68
C ALA A 83 14.99 -4.13 -10.10
N GLY A 84 15.68 -4.20 -8.97
CA GLY A 84 15.91 -5.43 -8.22
C GLY A 84 17.04 -6.31 -8.75
N VAL A 85 17.85 -5.82 -9.70
CA VAL A 85 18.95 -6.58 -10.30
C VAL A 85 20.17 -6.62 -9.37
N THR A 86 20.58 -5.46 -8.84
CA THR A 86 21.68 -5.35 -7.87
C THR A 86 21.24 -4.64 -6.60
N TRP A 87 21.81 -5.06 -5.48
CA TRP A 87 21.43 -4.61 -4.14
C TRP A 87 22.63 -4.11 -3.35
N THR A 88 22.43 -3.06 -2.56
CA THR A 88 23.44 -2.49 -1.65
C THR A 88 22.85 -2.31 -0.25
N GLN A 89 23.61 -2.66 0.78
CA GLN A 89 23.15 -2.50 2.17
C GLN A 89 22.99 -1.01 2.52
N ARG A 90 22.03 -0.69 3.39
CA ARG A 90 21.85 0.59 4.06
C ARG A 90 21.93 0.37 5.57
N GLN A 91 22.99 0.90 6.20
CA GLN A 91 23.28 0.67 7.62
C GLN A 91 22.59 1.66 8.57
N ALA A 92 21.49 2.27 8.15
CA ALA A 92 20.82 3.31 8.92
C ALA A 92 19.80 2.77 9.94
N LEU A 93 19.30 1.54 9.74
CA LEU A 93 18.32 0.90 10.63
C LEU A 93 18.78 -0.50 11.01
N ASN A 94 19.15 -0.67 12.29
CA ASN A 94 19.68 -1.93 12.84
C ASN A 94 18.63 -2.68 13.67
N VAL A 95 17.47 -2.93 13.07
CA VAL A 95 16.38 -3.74 13.65
C VAL A 95 16.10 -4.95 12.77
N ASP A 96 15.38 -5.93 13.30
CA ASP A 96 14.93 -7.09 12.54
C ASP A 96 13.65 -6.70 11.79
N ILE A 97 13.82 -6.15 10.59
CA ILE A 97 12.71 -5.66 9.77
C ILE A 97 11.92 -6.86 9.26
N GLU A 98 10.64 -6.93 9.63
CA GLU A 98 9.71 -7.96 9.18
C GLU A 98 8.80 -7.46 8.07
N ARG A 99 8.60 -6.14 7.98
CA ARG A 99 7.71 -5.51 7.01
C ARG A 99 8.33 -4.30 6.36
N LEU A 100 8.08 -4.16 5.06
CA LEU A 100 8.51 -3.02 4.28
C LEU A 100 7.38 -2.51 3.40
N ALA A 101 7.33 -1.20 3.26
CA ALA A 101 6.56 -0.53 2.22
C ALA A 101 7.35 0.67 1.71
N ALA A 102 7.25 0.97 0.42
CA ALA A 102 8.00 2.04 -0.22
C ALA A 102 7.15 2.83 -1.20
N ASN A 103 7.25 4.16 -1.15
CA ASN A 103 6.66 5.08 -2.12
C ASN A 103 7.56 6.29 -2.34
N GLY A 104 8.25 6.34 -3.49
CA GLY A 104 9.22 7.38 -3.79
C GLY A 104 10.38 7.39 -2.79
N ASN A 105 10.53 8.52 -2.09
CA ASN A 105 11.51 8.70 -1.03
C ASN A 105 11.04 8.20 0.34
N ASN A 106 9.75 7.86 0.50
CA ASN A 106 9.24 7.34 1.74
C ASN A 106 9.44 5.82 1.83
N VAL A 107 10.04 5.36 2.92
CA VAL A 107 10.21 3.94 3.24
C VAL A 107 9.72 3.71 4.66
N LEU A 108 8.85 2.72 4.81
CA LEU A 108 8.34 2.26 6.09
C LEU A 108 8.92 0.90 6.40
N ALA A 109 9.34 0.72 7.64
CA ALA A 109 9.84 -0.53 8.16
C ALA A 109 9.13 -0.86 9.47
N GLY A 110 8.63 -2.08 9.59
CA GLY A 110 8.09 -2.60 10.84
C GLY A 110 8.94 -3.75 11.34
N ASP A 111 9.22 -3.79 12.63
CA ASP A 111 9.66 -4.98 13.34
C ASP A 111 8.52 -5.54 14.20
N LEU A 112 8.82 -6.47 15.10
CA LEU A 112 7.83 -7.09 15.99
C LEU A 112 7.25 -6.13 17.04
N PHE A 113 7.88 -4.99 17.31
CA PHE A 113 7.58 -4.12 18.44
C PHE A 113 7.45 -2.64 18.08
N GLY A 114 7.82 -2.26 16.86
CA GLY A 114 7.95 -0.88 16.46
C GLY A 114 7.80 -0.68 14.97
N ALA A 115 7.41 0.55 14.64
CA ALA A 115 7.40 1.05 13.29
C ALA A 115 8.44 2.15 13.14
N TYR A 116 8.97 2.26 11.94
CA TYR A 116 9.97 3.24 11.56
C TYR A 116 9.59 3.80 10.20
N TYR A 117 9.88 5.08 10.00
CA TYR A 117 9.72 5.74 8.71
C TYR A 117 11.01 6.46 8.34
N SER A 118 11.22 6.56 7.03
CA SER A 118 12.30 7.29 6.40
C SER A 118 11.72 8.13 5.28
N LEU A 119 12.03 9.42 5.25
CA LEU A 119 11.61 10.34 4.18
C LEU A 119 12.73 10.66 3.19
N ASP A 120 13.84 9.92 3.27
CA ASP A 120 15.08 10.17 2.51
C ASP A 120 15.64 8.88 1.89
N PHE A 121 14.75 8.01 1.41
CA PHE A 121 15.09 6.77 0.71
C PHE A 121 15.83 5.72 1.56
N GLY A 122 15.53 5.66 2.86
CA GLY A 122 16.11 4.71 3.80
C GLY A 122 17.48 5.12 4.35
N GLU A 123 17.90 6.38 4.16
CA GLU A 123 19.20 6.90 4.60
C GLU A 123 19.18 7.34 6.08
N SER A 124 18.03 7.83 6.57
CA SER A 124 17.77 8.09 7.98
C SER A 124 16.37 7.65 8.39
N TRP A 125 16.21 7.34 9.67
CA TRP A 125 15.00 6.72 10.21
C TRP A 125 14.55 7.41 11.49
N ALA A 126 13.24 7.57 11.63
CA ALA A 126 12.59 8.00 12.85
C ALA A 126 11.60 6.93 13.32
N PHE A 127 11.46 6.81 14.65
CA PHE A 127 10.45 5.95 15.24
C PHE A 127 9.05 6.47 14.91
N SER A 128 8.16 5.56 14.57
CA SER A 128 6.76 5.80 14.27
C SER A 128 5.93 5.03 15.29
N ASP A 129 5.05 5.73 16.01
CA ASP A 129 4.20 5.12 17.04
C ASP A 129 2.72 5.35 16.69
N PRO A 130 2.05 4.38 16.05
CA PRO A 130 0.62 4.43 15.86
C PRO A 130 -0.12 4.48 17.21
N PRO A 131 -1.16 5.31 17.36
CA PRO A 131 -1.88 5.45 18.62
C PRO A 131 -2.65 4.19 18.97
N GLY A 132 -2.08 3.33 19.82
CA GLY A 132 -2.71 2.06 20.18
C GLY A 132 -2.47 1.59 21.62
N ASN A 133 -1.43 2.13 22.27
CA ASN A 133 -1.03 1.83 23.64
C ASN A 133 -1.11 0.32 23.97
N CYS A 134 -0.52 -0.53 23.12
CA CYS A 134 -0.46 -1.96 23.39
C CYS A 134 0.54 -2.25 24.52
N PRO A 135 0.17 -3.07 25.53
CA PRO A 135 1.00 -3.35 26.70
C PRO A 135 2.37 -3.99 26.40
N PHE A 136 2.58 -4.55 25.21
CA PHE A 136 3.79 -5.30 24.84
C PHE A 136 4.53 -4.75 23.60
N GLY A 137 4.14 -3.56 23.12
CA GLY A 137 4.64 -2.99 21.86
C GLY A 137 3.82 -3.51 20.67
N CYS A 138 3.12 -2.63 19.94
CA CYS A 138 2.43 -3.02 18.72
C CYS A 138 3.47 -3.29 17.63
N GLY A 139 3.63 -4.54 17.23
CA GLY A 139 4.19 -4.83 15.91
C GLY A 139 3.20 -4.32 14.85
N ILE A 140 3.66 -3.52 13.90
CA ILE A 140 2.82 -3.24 12.73
C ILE A 140 2.75 -4.51 11.89
N PHE A 141 1.54 -5.03 11.64
CA PHE A 141 1.30 -6.25 10.89
C PHE A 141 1.23 -6.09 9.38
N THR A 142 1.15 -4.86 8.89
CA THR A 142 0.97 -4.61 7.46
C THR A 142 1.00 -3.12 7.16
N TYR A 143 1.43 -2.77 5.96
CA TYR A 143 1.35 -1.43 5.40
C TYR A 143 0.83 -1.51 3.97
N THR A 144 -0.01 -0.56 3.59
CA THR A 144 -0.36 -0.33 2.19
C THR A 144 -0.35 1.17 1.88
N LEU A 145 -0.01 1.51 0.64
CA LEU A 145 0.25 2.89 0.20
C LEU A 145 -0.78 3.29 -0.85
N ARG A 146 -1.31 4.51 -0.74
CA ARG A 146 -2.21 5.12 -1.75
C ARG A 146 -1.85 6.58 -1.93
N GLY A 147 -1.08 6.89 -2.99
CA GLY A 147 -0.49 8.23 -3.12
C GLY A 147 0.36 8.53 -1.87
N SER A 148 0.27 9.73 -1.32
CA SER A 148 0.98 10.07 -0.08
C SER A 148 0.37 9.46 1.19
N SER A 149 -0.79 8.80 1.09
CA SER A 149 -1.42 8.15 2.24
C SER A 149 -0.79 6.79 2.53
N VAL A 150 -0.57 6.54 3.81
CA VAL A 150 -0.14 5.25 4.33
C VAL A 150 -1.26 4.71 5.20
N PHE A 151 -1.63 3.45 5.00
CA PHE A 151 -2.50 2.72 5.90
C PHE A 151 -1.71 1.60 6.54
N ALA A 152 -1.85 1.44 7.86
CA ALA A 152 -1.20 0.38 8.62
C ALA A 152 -2.23 -0.36 9.47
N GLY A 153 -1.99 -1.64 9.70
CA GLY A 153 -2.75 -2.46 10.64
C GLY A 153 -1.84 -3.00 11.73
N ASP A 154 -2.30 -3.01 12.97
CA ASP A 154 -1.62 -3.62 14.11
C ASP A 154 -2.57 -4.55 14.92
N GLU A 155 -2.24 -4.84 16.19
CA GLU A 155 -3.05 -5.71 17.06
C GLU A 155 -4.36 -5.06 17.50
N VAL A 156 -4.41 -3.72 17.51
CA VAL A 156 -5.48 -2.92 18.11
C VAL A 156 -6.33 -2.19 17.07
N GLY A 157 -5.86 -2.08 15.82
CA GLY A 157 -6.67 -1.61 14.72
C GLY A 157 -5.92 -1.12 13.50
N MET A 158 -6.60 -0.26 12.75
CA MET A 158 -6.16 0.35 11.52
C MET A 158 -5.86 1.83 11.73
N PHE A 159 -4.80 2.28 11.06
CA PHE A 159 -4.31 3.65 11.14
C PHE A 159 -4.10 4.23 9.76
N HIS A 160 -4.30 5.54 9.65
CA HIS A 160 -4.05 6.32 8.45
C HIS A 160 -3.06 7.44 8.76
N SER A 161 -2.01 7.52 7.94
CA SER A 161 -1.06 8.63 7.94
C SER A 161 -1.12 9.35 6.59
N THR A 162 -0.95 10.67 6.63
CA THR A 162 -0.87 11.54 5.45
C THR A 162 0.49 12.23 5.30
N ASP A 163 1.41 11.96 6.23
CA ASP A 163 2.74 12.55 6.35
C ASP A 163 3.86 11.50 6.27
N GLY A 164 3.58 10.39 5.57
CA GLY A 164 4.54 9.33 5.31
C GLY A 164 4.83 8.42 6.49
N GLY A 165 3.94 8.36 7.49
CA GLY A 165 4.10 7.56 8.70
C GLY A 165 4.71 8.31 9.87
N ALA A 166 4.83 9.63 9.79
CA ALA A 166 5.31 10.44 10.91
C ALA A 166 4.23 10.58 12.00
N SER A 167 2.95 10.65 11.62
CA SER A 167 1.81 10.65 12.52
C SER A 167 0.63 9.85 11.98
N TRP A 168 -0.24 9.39 12.87
CA TRP A 168 -1.32 8.45 12.56
C TRP A 168 -2.64 8.85 13.20
N VAL A 169 -3.72 8.62 12.47
CA VAL A 169 -5.11 8.75 12.95
C VAL A 169 -5.77 7.37 12.92
N PRO A 170 -6.40 6.92 14.01
CA PRO A 170 -7.12 5.65 14.02
C PRO A 170 -8.34 5.72 13.09
N ILE A 171 -8.55 4.68 12.30
CA ILE A 171 -9.63 4.59 11.32
C ILE A 171 -10.52 3.35 11.54
N ASN A 172 -10.68 2.96 12.80
CA ASN A 172 -11.34 1.73 13.26
C ASN A 172 -12.87 1.68 13.12
N GLU A 173 -13.52 2.75 12.65
CA GLU A 173 -14.98 2.77 12.53
C GLU A 173 -15.53 1.58 11.74
N GLY A 174 -16.34 0.75 12.40
CA GLY A 174 -16.92 -0.46 11.83
C GLY A 174 -16.03 -1.71 11.84
N PHE A 175 -14.81 -1.63 12.36
CA PHE A 175 -13.88 -2.76 12.47
C PHE A 175 -13.83 -3.35 13.89
N PRO A 176 -13.70 -4.69 14.03
CA PRO A 176 -13.45 -5.31 15.32
C PRO A 176 -12.06 -4.96 15.86
N GLN A 177 -11.93 -4.88 17.18
CA GLN A 177 -10.66 -4.69 17.90
C GLN A 177 -9.88 -6.02 17.97
N CYS A 178 -9.54 -6.57 16.81
CA CYS A 178 -8.82 -7.84 16.69
C CYS A 178 -7.55 -7.65 15.87
N PRO A 179 -6.52 -8.51 16.05
CA PRO A 179 -5.29 -8.41 15.28
C PRO A 179 -5.57 -8.47 13.78
N ILE A 180 -4.95 -7.53 13.06
CA ILE A 180 -5.10 -7.39 11.61
C ILE A 180 -3.86 -8.00 10.95
N PRO A 181 -3.89 -9.29 10.55
CA PRO A 181 -2.76 -9.92 9.87
C PRO A 181 -2.40 -9.29 8.53
N ASP A 182 -3.36 -8.65 7.85
CA ASP A 182 -3.11 -8.07 6.53
C ASP A 182 -4.03 -6.89 6.18
N VAL A 183 -3.54 -5.93 5.40
CA VAL A 183 -4.26 -4.76 4.88
C VAL A 183 -3.77 -4.46 3.48
N GLU A 184 -4.70 -4.30 2.55
CA GLU A 184 -4.40 -4.06 1.15
C GLU A 184 -5.33 -2.99 0.57
N ALA A 185 -4.77 -2.02 -0.14
CA ALA A 185 -5.54 -1.07 -0.93
C ALA A 185 -5.98 -1.76 -2.23
N SER A 186 -7.26 -1.65 -2.59
CA SER A 186 -7.72 -2.31 -3.81
C SER A 186 -7.21 -1.60 -5.06
N CYS A 187 -6.43 -2.34 -5.86
CA CYS A 187 -5.99 -1.89 -7.18
C CYS A 187 -7.14 -1.90 -8.21
N ALA A 188 -8.19 -2.69 -7.99
CA ALA A 188 -9.36 -2.78 -8.86
C ALA A 188 -10.39 -1.67 -8.60
N ASP A 189 -10.50 -1.22 -7.34
CA ASP A 189 -11.30 -0.05 -6.95
C ASP A 189 -10.55 0.72 -5.86
N SER A 190 -9.81 1.75 -6.28
CA SER A 190 -8.97 2.56 -5.39
C SER A 190 -9.73 3.27 -4.25
N ASN A 191 -11.06 3.23 -4.24
CA ASN A 191 -11.86 3.80 -3.16
C ASN A 191 -11.96 2.90 -1.94
N TYR A 192 -11.55 1.63 -2.02
CA TYR A 192 -11.65 0.69 -0.92
C TYR A 192 -10.29 0.28 -0.35
N LEU A 193 -10.25 0.19 0.97
CA LEU A 193 -9.23 -0.50 1.74
C LEU A 193 -9.82 -1.83 2.21
N PHE A 194 -9.06 -2.91 2.07
CA PHE A 194 -9.44 -4.23 2.55
C PHE A 194 -8.51 -4.62 3.69
N ALA A 195 -9.05 -5.24 4.73
CA ALA A 195 -8.24 -5.79 5.82
C ALA A 195 -8.68 -7.22 6.12
N GLY A 196 -7.72 -8.12 6.21
CA GLY A 196 -7.91 -9.46 6.77
C GLY A 196 -7.75 -9.40 8.27
N THR A 197 -8.69 -10.00 9.01
CA THR A 197 -8.63 -10.11 10.47
C THR A 197 -8.33 -11.55 10.88
N PHE A 198 -7.68 -11.75 12.03
CA PHE A 198 -7.45 -13.10 12.54
C PHE A 198 -8.76 -13.73 13.04
N GLY A 199 -9.39 -14.57 12.20
CA GLY A 199 -10.59 -15.34 12.56
C GLY A 199 -11.93 -14.70 12.18
N ASP A 200 -11.97 -13.40 11.87
CA ASP A 200 -13.23 -12.68 11.56
C ASP A 200 -13.39 -12.32 10.07
N GLY A 201 -12.58 -12.94 9.19
CA GLY A 201 -12.71 -12.83 7.73
C GLY A 201 -12.09 -11.57 7.13
N VAL A 202 -12.67 -11.10 6.02
CA VAL A 202 -12.19 -9.93 5.27
C VAL A 202 -13.19 -8.79 5.42
N TRP A 203 -12.67 -7.64 5.81
CA TRP A 203 -13.41 -6.40 5.98
C TRP A 203 -13.00 -5.38 4.93
N ARG A 204 -13.88 -4.41 4.64
CA ARG A 204 -13.57 -3.31 3.72
C ARG A 204 -14.01 -1.96 4.26
N LYS A 205 -13.20 -0.93 4.04
CA LYS A 205 -13.51 0.47 4.32
C LYS A 205 -13.57 1.28 3.05
N LEU A 206 -14.61 2.09 2.87
CA LEU A 206 -14.67 3.10 1.82
C LEU A 206 -13.86 4.32 2.27
N LEU A 207 -12.82 4.69 1.51
CA LEU A 207 -11.92 5.81 1.79
C LEU A 207 -12.47 7.17 1.33
N GLY A 208 -13.62 7.19 0.66
CA GLY A 208 -14.26 8.39 0.11
C GLY A 208 -13.78 8.77 -1.31
N THR A 209 -14.59 9.54 -2.03
CA THR A 209 -14.39 9.95 -3.44
C THR A 209 -13.80 11.36 -3.61
N GLY A 210 -13.19 11.92 -2.57
CA GLY A 210 -12.80 13.33 -2.55
C GLY A 210 -11.64 13.69 -3.47
N THR A 211 -11.93 14.39 -4.57
CA THR A 211 -10.96 15.35 -5.13
C THR A 211 -10.78 16.44 -4.07
N PRO A 212 -9.54 16.83 -3.67
CA PRO A 212 -9.37 17.87 -2.66
C PRO A 212 -9.87 19.20 -3.24
N THR A 213 -11.06 19.63 -2.83
CA THR A 213 -11.47 21.03 -2.99
C THR A 213 -10.57 21.84 -2.06
N PRO A 214 -9.77 22.80 -2.55
CA PRO A 214 -8.98 23.64 -1.66
C PRO A 214 -9.94 24.38 -0.72
N THR A 215 -9.88 24.05 0.56
CA THR A 215 -10.54 24.82 1.61
C THR A 215 -9.91 26.20 1.57
N ALA A 216 -10.69 27.22 1.21
CA ALA A 216 -10.23 28.60 1.26
C ALA A 216 -9.74 28.90 2.67
N SER A 217 -8.49 29.37 2.77
CA SER A 217 -7.89 29.79 4.03
C SER A 217 -8.81 30.80 4.71
N PRO A 218 -9.10 30.68 6.02
CA PRO A 218 -9.90 31.68 6.72
C PRO A 218 -9.18 33.03 6.63
N SER A 219 -9.81 33.98 5.94
CA SER A 219 -9.43 35.38 5.99
C SER A 219 -9.66 35.88 7.41
N THR A 220 -8.62 36.36 8.08
CA THR A 220 -8.73 36.97 9.41
C THR A 220 -9.61 38.22 9.31
N THR A 221 -10.84 38.10 9.78
CA THR A 221 -11.71 39.26 10.00
C THR A 221 -11.20 39.97 11.24
N ALA A 222 -10.88 41.26 11.13
CA ALA A 222 -10.38 42.05 12.25
C ALA A 222 -11.39 42.07 13.42
N THR A 223 -10.92 41.73 14.61
CA THR A 223 -11.67 41.79 15.88
C THR A 223 -12.11 43.22 16.18
N PRO A 224 -13.40 43.52 16.39
CA PRO A 224 -13.80 44.83 16.88
C PRO A 224 -13.37 45.01 18.33
N THR A 225 -12.75 46.16 18.63
CA THR A 225 -12.31 46.57 19.96
C THR A 225 -13.51 46.71 20.92
N PRO A 226 -13.46 46.17 22.16
CA PRO A 226 -14.56 46.30 23.09
C PRO A 226 -14.69 47.74 23.59
N THR A 227 -15.85 48.35 23.37
CA THR A 227 -16.22 49.65 23.96
C THR A 227 -16.98 49.39 25.26
N THR A 228 -16.66 50.14 26.30
CA THR A 228 -17.17 49.99 27.67
C THR A 228 -18.69 50.17 27.78
N SER A 229 -19.29 49.28 28.59
CA SER A 229 -20.70 49.24 29.02
C SER A 229 -21.19 50.54 29.66
N PRO A 230 -22.50 50.83 29.54
CA PRO A 230 -23.25 51.18 30.74
C PRO A 230 -24.56 50.40 30.92
N SER A 231 -24.75 49.99 32.19
CA SER A 231 -25.95 49.86 33.03
C SER A 231 -27.35 49.54 32.45
N SER A 232 -28.02 48.65 33.19
CA SER A 232 -29.39 48.12 33.13
C SER A 232 -30.51 49.04 32.65
N THR A 233 -31.57 48.47 32.04
CA THR A 233 -32.95 48.37 32.60
C THR A 233 -33.95 47.71 31.61
N ALA A 234 -34.84 46.89 32.18
CA ALA A 234 -36.18 46.41 31.76
C ALA A 234 -36.41 45.55 30.49
N MET A 235 -37.02 44.40 30.78
CA MET A 235 -37.79 43.45 29.95
C MET A 235 -39.01 44.11 29.26
N PRO A 236 -39.39 43.63 28.06
CA PRO A 236 -40.72 43.04 27.96
C PRO A 236 -40.77 41.72 27.16
N THR A 237 -41.75 40.92 27.56
CA THR A 237 -42.24 39.65 27.02
C THR A 237 -42.73 39.75 25.57
N SER A 238 -42.45 38.75 24.74
CA SER A 238 -43.41 38.27 23.73
C SER A 238 -43.15 36.81 23.32
N THR A 239 -44.25 36.05 23.28
CA THR A 239 -44.40 34.62 22.96
C THR A 239 -44.49 34.43 21.43
N PRO A 240 -44.13 33.25 20.86
CA PRO A 240 -43.69 33.15 19.46
C PRO A 240 -44.83 33.00 18.46
N THR A 241 -44.62 33.50 17.23
CA THR A 241 -45.48 33.21 16.07
C THR A 241 -44.78 32.20 15.17
N ALA A 242 -45.45 31.09 14.89
CA ALA A 242 -44.97 30.02 14.02
C ALA A 242 -44.95 30.48 12.55
N THR A 243 -43.85 30.19 11.84
CA THR A 243 -43.73 30.39 10.39
C THR A 243 -44.15 29.10 9.68
N PRO A 244 -45.00 29.13 8.63
CA PRO A 244 -45.36 27.92 7.90
C PRO A 244 -44.22 27.42 7.01
N THR A 245 -44.00 26.10 7.05
CA THR A 245 -43.06 25.34 6.23
C THR A 245 -43.46 25.36 4.74
N PRO A 246 -42.53 25.56 3.79
CA PRO A 246 -42.85 25.42 2.37
C PRO A 246 -43.01 23.94 1.96
N THR A 247 -44.09 23.66 1.23
CA THR A 247 -44.42 22.36 0.64
C THR A 247 -43.45 22.00 -0.49
N ALA A 248 -42.90 20.78 -0.46
CA ALA A 248 -42.06 20.25 -1.54
C ALA A 248 -42.89 20.02 -2.81
N THR A 249 -42.45 20.59 -3.93
CA THR A 249 -43.01 20.30 -5.26
C THR A 249 -42.28 19.09 -5.85
N LEU A 250 -43.01 18.03 -6.18
CA LEU A 250 -42.44 16.84 -6.81
C LEU A 250 -42.18 17.08 -8.30
N THR A 251 -40.93 16.93 -8.71
CA THR A 251 -40.50 16.91 -10.11
C THR A 251 -40.82 15.55 -10.74
N PRO A 252 -41.40 15.49 -11.95
CA PRO A 252 -41.64 14.20 -12.62
C PRO A 252 -40.32 13.56 -13.09
N PRO A 253 -40.22 12.21 -13.13
CA PRO A 253 -39.00 11.52 -13.53
C PRO A 253 -38.76 11.68 -15.03
N GLY A 254 -37.50 11.96 -15.39
CA GLY A 254 -37.05 12.11 -16.76
C GLY A 254 -37.22 10.83 -17.58
N THR A 255 -37.54 11.01 -18.87
CA THR A 255 -37.68 9.96 -19.88
C THR A 255 -36.38 9.14 -20.01
N PRO A 256 -36.43 7.80 -20.03
CA PRO A 256 -35.22 7.00 -20.19
C PRO A 256 -34.63 7.13 -21.60
N THR A 257 -33.33 7.39 -21.67
CA THR A 257 -32.50 7.38 -22.88
C THR A 257 -32.39 5.95 -23.44
N PRO A 258 -32.53 5.71 -24.76
CA PRO A 258 -32.40 4.37 -25.33
C PRO A 258 -30.96 3.85 -25.25
N THR A 259 -30.81 2.59 -24.83
CA THR A 259 -29.56 1.83 -24.79
C THR A 259 -29.02 1.57 -26.21
N PRO A 260 -27.71 1.75 -26.48
CA PRO A 260 -27.15 1.43 -27.80
C PRO A 260 -27.17 -0.08 -28.07
N THR A 261 -27.67 -0.45 -29.25
CA THR A 261 -27.67 -1.83 -29.77
C THR A 261 -26.25 -2.29 -30.11
N ALA A 262 -25.88 -3.50 -29.67
CA ALA A 262 -24.57 -4.09 -29.95
C ALA A 262 -24.37 -4.36 -31.45
N THR A 263 -23.26 -3.88 -31.99
CA THR A 263 -22.80 -4.15 -33.36
C THR A 263 -22.35 -5.61 -33.49
N PRO A 264 -22.72 -6.35 -34.54
CA PRO A 264 -22.29 -7.74 -34.71
C PRO A 264 -20.77 -7.84 -34.92
N ARG A 265 -20.14 -8.74 -34.15
CA ARG A 265 -18.71 -9.06 -34.21
C ARG A 265 -18.40 -9.87 -35.47
N VAL A 266 -17.43 -9.39 -36.26
CA VAL A 266 -16.93 -10.12 -37.44
C VAL A 266 -16.14 -11.35 -36.98
N THR A 267 -16.53 -12.54 -37.47
CA THR A 267 -15.82 -13.81 -37.26
C THR A 267 -14.53 -13.83 -38.07
N PRO A 268 -13.35 -14.03 -37.47
CA PRO A 268 -12.10 -14.15 -38.25
C PRO A 268 -12.07 -15.48 -39.03
N THR A 269 -11.69 -15.40 -40.29
CA THR A 269 -11.49 -16.54 -41.21
C THR A 269 -10.30 -17.39 -40.75
N PRO A 270 -10.36 -18.74 -40.79
CA PRO A 270 -9.25 -19.59 -40.38
C PRO A 270 -8.04 -19.43 -41.31
N ARG A 271 -6.86 -19.26 -40.71
CA ARG A 271 -5.56 -19.16 -41.39
C ARG A 271 -5.13 -20.55 -41.88
N PHE A 272 -4.73 -20.67 -43.14
CA PHE A 272 -4.16 -21.90 -43.69
C PHE A 272 -2.86 -22.30 -42.97
N VAL A 273 -2.80 -23.54 -42.51
CA VAL A 273 -1.59 -24.16 -41.95
C VAL A 273 -0.77 -24.75 -43.12
N PRO A 274 0.51 -24.38 -43.30
CA PRO A 274 1.34 -24.99 -44.34
C PRO A 274 1.71 -26.43 -43.99
N THR A 275 1.60 -27.33 -44.95
CA THR A 275 1.96 -28.75 -44.85
C THR A 275 3.48 -28.93 -44.67
N PRO A 276 3.96 -29.80 -43.77
CA PRO A 276 5.39 -30.01 -43.57
C PRO A 276 6.04 -30.66 -44.80
N ARG A 277 7.17 -30.09 -45.27
CA ARG A 277 8.02 -30.69 -46.32
C ARG A 277 8.74 -31.91 -45.77
N ILE A 278 8.60 -33.06 -46.45
CA ILE A 278 9.38 -34.27 -46.19
C ILE A 278 10.83 -34.04 -46.67
N ARG A 279 11.80 -34.33 -45.81
CA ARG A 279 13.25 -34.27 -46.10
C ARG A 279 13.66 -35.53 -46.87
N PRO A 280 14.36 -35.45 -48.01
CA PRO A 280 14.85 -36.64 -48.70
C PRO A 280 16.01 -37.29 -47.94
N THR A 281 15.98 -38.62 -47.90
CA THR A 281 16.97 -39.51 -47.27
C THR A 281 18.30 -39.49 -48.05
N PRO A 282 19.48 -39.51 -47.41
CA PRO A 282 20.76 -39.57 -48.12
C PRO A 282 20.98 -40.96 -48.74
N ALA A 283 21.52 -40.99 -49.97
CA ALA A 283 21.93 -42.22 -50.63
C ALA A 283 23.16 -42.87 -49.95
N PRO A 284 23.29 -44.21 -49.96
CA PRO A 284 24.45 -44.89 -49.42
C PRO A 284 25.69 -44.64 -50.29
N ARG A 285 26.84 -44.44 -49.63
CA ARG A 285 28.13 -44.16 -50.26
C ARG A 285 28.76 -45.47 -50.76
N PRO A 286 29.37 -45.50 -51.96
CA PRO A 286 30.12 -46.65 -52.46
C PRO A 286 31.43 -46.88 -51.68
#